data_AF-A0A5J5B088-F1
#
_entry.id   AF-A0A5J5B088-F1
#
_cell.length_a   1.000
_cell.length_b   1.000
_cell.length_c   1.000
_cell.angle_alpha   90.00
_cell.angle_beta   90.00
_cell.angle_gamma   90.00
#
_symmetry.space_group_name_H-M   'P 1'
#
loop_
_entity.id
_entity.type
_entity.pdbx_description
1 polymer ?
#
loop_
_entity_poly.entity_id
_entity_poly.type
_entity_poly.pdbx_seq_one_letter_code
_entity_poly.pdbx_strand_id
1 'polypeptide(L)'
;MEDNNKEGEEEYGVLLYYKYAPIPQLDELFTFYDSNCNSLALLGRVRLAPYGVNVTVGGKLSSLEKHIDAVKLNSLFEGTDFKLASCHQPSNDTVAKECGFTSLSIRVVKELVTFSSHPLLKSPEISNAGRHLSAVEFHSVLQNAGQFLEKESPNYHKRLVLLDARNLYETRIGKFHTPNVETLDPGIRQYSDLPSWIDNNSEQLQGNCVLMYCTGGIRCEMASAYIRSKGAGFENVFQLFGGIQRYLEQFPDGGFFKGKNFVFDHRVSVGSSDAKILGTCLLCSTSFDDYSSRNRCNYCRMLVLVCNSCQEKNSLYVCEICQKNGKQVGSVPLIKNDVSEQASTPIELEEVSTSEHTALSPQLPWRNGTMPLRKLRILCLHGFRQNASSFKGRTASLAKKLKNIAELVFVDAPHELPFIYQPCLADSNDFAASSMPQNPPPPSNYCNKKFAWLVAPNFDGKSDADWKKADGPFDSLQYQQQTGGFDVSLAYLKNIFSQAGPFDGILGFSQGAAMAASVSAQKGSLKIEIDFRFVILCSGFTPNLSEYEHGSINCPSLHIFGNDPGKDRQIATQASRDLASLFEDGCSVIIEHDSGHIIPTRSPYIDEIKDFLRRFI
;
A
#
# COMPACT_ATOMS: atom_id res chain seq x y z
N MET A 1 -41.23 17.78 12.16
CA MET A 1 -40.39 17.54 13.35
C MET A 1 -40.66 16.11 13.72
N GLU A 2 -39.82 15.13 13.38
CA GLU A 2 -38.39 15.06 13.67
C GLU A 2 -37.61 14.48 12.47
N ASP A 3 -36.54 15.16 12.08
CA ASP A 3 -35.52 14.65 11.16
C ASP A 3 -34.61 13.69 11.93
N ASN A 4 -34.67 12.41 11.60
CA ASN A 4 -33.68 11.43 12.05
C ASN A 4 -32.46 11.47 11.09
N ASN A 5 -31.52 12.36 11.40
CA ASN A 5 -30.17 12.32 10.84
C ASN A 5 -29.49 11.00 11.21
N LYS A 6 -29.47 10.04 10.27
CA LYS A 6 -28.47 8.97 10.28
C LYS A 6 -27.15 9.56 9.80
N GLU A 7 -26.34 10.08 10.72
CA GLU A 7 -24.93 10.34 10.45
C GLU A 7 -24.27 9.02 10.03
N GLY A 8 -23.89 8.91 8.75
CA GLY A 8 -23.09 7.80 8.27
C GLY A 8 -21.74 7.81 8.99
N GLU A 9 -21.28 6.65 9.48
CA GLU A 9 -19.97 6.53 10.14
C GLU A 9 -18.86 6.98 9.16
N GLU A 10 -18.33 8.19 9.33
CA GLU A 10 -17.24 8.71 8.52
C GLU A 10 -15.97 7.86 8.73
N GLU A 11 -15.39 7.37 7.63
CA GLU A 11 -14.20 6.53 7.66
C GLU A 11 -12.96 7.32 8.13
N TYR A 12 -12.16 6.70 9.00
CA TYR A 12 -10.94 7.29 9.55
C TYR A 12 -9.71 6.94 8.69
N GLY A 13 -8.66 7.73 8.84
CA GLY A 13 -7.40 7.49 8.15
C GLY A 13 -6.18 8.02 8.89
N VAL A 14 -5.03 7.70 8.32
CA VAL A 14 -3.74 8.29 8.67
C VAL A 14 -3.11 8.84 7.40
N LEU A 15 -2.57 10.05 7.51
CA LEU A 15 -1.82 10.75 6.48
C LEU A 15 -0.37 10.91 6.93
N LEU A 16 0.56 10.47 6.07
CA LEU A 16 1.98 10.63 6.24
C LEU A 16 2.57 11.39 5.04
N TYR A 17 3.35 12.42 5.30
CA TYR A 17 4.18 13.06 4.28
C TYR A 17 5.33 13.83 4.91
N TYR A 18 6.32 14.17 4.08
CA TYR A 18 7.42 15.05 4.46
C TYR A 18 7.86 15.83 3.22
N LYS A 19 8.49 16.97 3.46
CA LYS A 19 9.11 17.79 2.42
C LYS A 19 10.36 18.42 3.00
N TYR A 20 11.49 18.22 2.32
CA TYR A 20 12.68 19.03 2.53
C TYR A 20 12.62 20.22 1.59
N ALA A 21 12.58 21.43 2.15
CA ALA A 21 12.57 22.69 1.43
C ALA A 21 12.94 23.81 2.42
N PRO A 22 13.74 24.83 2.03
CA PRO A 22 13.94 26.00 2.87
C PRO A 22 12.60 26.64 3.25
N ILE A 23 12.36 26.83 4.55
CA ILE A 23 11.15 27.47 5.06
C ILE A 23 11.52 28.88 5.55
N PRO A 24 11.15 29.93 4.80
CA PRO A 24 11.54 31.30 5.13
C PRO A 24 10.82 31.84 6.38
N GLN A 25 9.53 31.52 6.57
CA GLN A 25 8.70 31.96 7.70
C GLN A 25 8.20 30.75 8.49
N LEU A 26 9.04 30.25 9.41
CA LEU A 26 8.73 29.06 10.20
C LEU A 26 7.52 29.26 11.13
N ASP A 27 7.38 30.46 11.70
CA ASP A 27 6.28 30.79 12.61
C ASP A 27 4.92 30.83 11.88
N GLU A 28 4.88 31.38 10.67
CA GLU A 28 3.66 31.38 9.83
C GLU A 28 3.25 29.95 9.48
N LEU A 29 4.22 29.10 9.15
CA LEU A 29 3.94 27.70 8.87
C LEU A 29 3.48 26.94 10.12
N PHE A 30 4.02 27.25 11.29
CA PHE A 30 3.53 26.73 12.57
C PHE A 30 2.06 27.12 12.79
N THR A 31 1.73 28.40 12.64
CA THR A 31 0.36 28.90 12.78
C THR A 31 -0.59 28.26 11.76
N PHE A 32 -0.15 28.07 10.52
CA PHE A 32 -0.90 27.34 9.51
C PHE A 32 -1.24 25.92 9.96
N TYR A 33 -0.24 25.15 10.41
CA TYR A 33 -0.47 23.78 10.85
C TYR A 33 -1.35 23.70 12.10
N ASP A 34 -1.16 24.61 13.05
CA ASP A 34 -1.96 24.65 14.27
C ASP A 34 -3.42 24.95 13.94
N SER A 35 -3.69 26.04 13.21
CA SER A 35 -5.05 26.42 12.84
C SER A 35 -5.73 25.37 11.95
N ASN A 36 -5.05 24.90 10.90
CA ASN A 36 -5.61 23.97 9.93
C ASN A 36 -5.89 22.60 10.58
N CYS A 37 -4.94 22.02 11.31
CA CYS A 37 -5.17 20.73 11.96
C CYS A 37 -6.23 20.80 13.08
N ASN A 38 -6.24 21.87 13.89
CA ASN A 38 -7.25 22.03 14.95
C ASN A 38 -8.66 22.21 14.38
N SER A 39 -8.84 23.05 13.36
CA SER A 39 -10.14 23.27 12.70
C SER A 39 -10.70 22.00 12.03
N LEU A 40 -9.82 21.10 11.60
CA LEU A 40 -10.17 19.82 10.98
C LEU A 40 -10.24 18.65 11.98
N ALA A 41 -10.05 18.93 13.28
CA ALA A 41 -10.00 17.94 14.36
C ALA A 41 -8.98 16.80 14.11
N LEU A 42 -7.83 17.14 13.52
CA LEU A 42 -6.76 16.19 13.25
C LEU A 42 -5.85 16.03 14.46
N LEU A 43 -5.49 14.78 14.77
CA LEU A 43 -4.57 14.40 15.85
C LEU A 43 -3.29 13.83 15.25
N GLY A 44 -2.20 13.79 16.00
CA GLY A 44 -0.93 13.27 15.50
C GLY A 44 0.23 14.23 15.73
N ARG A 45 1.21 14.19 14.83
CA ARG A 45 2.49 14.88 14.98
C ARG A 45 2.86 15.67 13.73
N VAL A 46 3.24 16.92 13.95
CA VAL A 46 3.84 17.80 12.95
C VAL A 46 5.20 18.23 13.49
N ARG A 47 6.25 17.98 12.72
CA ARG A 47 7.60 18.46 13.01
C ARG A 47 8.02 19.46 11.96
N LEU A 48 8.39 20.65 12.40
CA LEU A 48 8.82 21.74 11.54
C LEU A 48 10.29 22.04 11.81
N ALA A 49 11.09 22.18 10.77
CA ALA A 49 12.47 22.65 10.86
C ALA A 49 12.67 23.77 9.83
N PRO A 50 13.72 24.60 9.94
CA PRO A 50 14.00 25.64 8.94
C PRO A 50 14.16 25.12 7.50
N TYR A 51 14.33 23.81 7.31
CA TYR A 51 14.58 23.15 6.04
C TYR A 51 13.54 22.08 5.68
N GLY A 52 12.39 22.06 6.35
CA GLY A 52 11.28 21.24 5.90
C GLY A 52 10.23 20.90 6.95
N VAL A 53 9.38 19.93 6.60
CA VAL A 53 8.31 19.41 7.47
C VAL A 53 8.28 17.88 7.44
N ASN A 54 7.83 17.29 8.55
CA ASN A 54 7.50 15.87 8.64
C ASN A 54 6.18 15.74 9.41
N VAL A 55 5.17 15.18 8.74
CA VAL A 55 3.79 15.19 9.20
C VAL A 55 3.23 13.78 9.23
N THR A 56 2.63 13.43 10.35
CA THR A 56 1.89 12.19 10.56
C THR A 56 0.63 12.53 11.35
N VAL A 57 -0.49 12.69 10.67
CA VAL A 57 -1.77 13.07 11.27
C VAL A 57 -2.86 12.06 10.95
N GLY A 58 -3.87 11.97 11.80
CA GLY A 58 -4.99 11.07 11.64
C GLY A 58 -6.29 11.73 12.11
N GLY A 59 -7.39 11.23 11.58
CA GLY A 59 -8.71 11.78 11.77
C GLY A 59 -9.65 11.24 10.71
N LYS A 60 -10.77 11.92 10.51
CA LYS A 60 -11.73 11.63 9.43
C LYS A 60 -11.03 11.77 8.08
N LEU A 61 -11.29 10.86 7.13
CA LEU A 61 -10.70 10.92 5.80
C LEU A 61 -11.02 12.24 5.08
N SER A 62 -12.26 12.72 5.21
CA SER A 62 -12.70 14.02 4.68
C SER A 62 -11.87 15.19 5.23
N SER A 63 -11.56 15.17 6.53
CA SER A 63 -10.65 16.14 7.17
C SER A 63 -9.21 16.02 6.64
N LEU A 64 -8.71 14.81 6.43
CA LEU A 64 -7.36 14.59 5.89
C LEU A 64 -7.24 15.06 4.44
N GLU A 65 -8.27 14.85 3.61
CA GLU A 65 -8.34 15.36 2.25
C GLU A 65 -8.32 16.89 2.23
N LYS A 66 -9.15 17.55 3.05
CA LYS A 66 -9.15 19.02 3.21
C LYS A 66 -7.79 19.55 3.66
N HIS A 67 -7.12 18.83 4.57
CA HIS A 67 -5.77 19.18 4.98
C HIS A 67 -4.77 19.10 3.83
N ILE A 68 -4.81 18.05 3.01
CA ILE A 68 -3.96 17.90 1.83
C ILE A 68 -4.18 19.07 0.86
N ASP A 69 -5.43 19.42 0.59
CA ASP A 69 -5.77 20.51 -0.33
C ASP A 69 -5.25 21.86 0.19
N ALA A 70 -5.43 22.14 1.49
CA ALA A 70 -4.89 23.34 2.13
C ALA A 70 -3.35 23.40 2.05
N VAL A 71 -2.66 22.28 2.24
CA VAL A 71 -1.18 22.21 2.14
C VAL A 71 -0.72 22.45 0.70
N LYS A 72 -1.43 21.91 -0.30
CA LYS A 72 -1.10 22.07 -1.72
C LYS A 72 -1.23 23.49 -2.25
N LEU A 73 -2.02 24.35 -1.60
CA LEU A 73 -2.12 25.77 -1.96
C LEU A 73 -0.81 26.53 -1.74
N ASN A 74 0.08 26.00 -0.89
CA ASN A 74 1.39 26.57 -0.65
C ASN A 74 2.43 25.90 -1.57
N SER A 75 3.04 26.70 -2.44
CA SER A 75 4.03 26.24 -3.44
C SER A 75 5.25 25.55 -2.83
N LEU A 76 5.57 25.81 -1.55
CA LEU A 76 6.63 25.07 -0.82
C LEU A 76 6.40 23.55 -0.81
N PHE A 77 5.15 23.11 -0.92
CA PHE A 77 4.75 21.71 -0.89
C PHE A 77 4.44 21.11 -2.26
N GLU A 78 4.80 21.80 -3.36
CA GLU A 78 4.67 21.24 -4.70
C GLU A 78 5.44 19.92 -4.83
N GLY A 79 4.82 18.93 -5.51
CA GLY A 79 5.38 17.59 -5.68
C GLY A 79 5.46 16.74 -4.40
N THR A 80 4.84 17.16 -3.29
CA THR A 80 4.86 16.38 -2.04
C THR A 80 4.13 15.05 -2.19
N ASP A 81 4.78 13.97 -1.76
CA ASP A 81 4.23 12.60 -1.79
C ASP A 81 3.35 12.30 -0.56
N PHE A 82 2.07 12.65 -0.67
CA PHE A 82 1.05 12.40 0.36
C PHE A 82 0.62 10.92 0.41
N LYS A 83 0.92 10.25 1.52
CA LYS A 83 0.56 8.84 1.76
C LYS A 83 -0.67 8.80 2.68
N LEU A 84 -1.85 8.77 2.07
CA LEU A 84 -3.13 8.64 2.76
C LEU A 84 -3.54 7.17 2.81
N ALA A 85 -3.92 6.68 3.98
CA ALA A 85 -4.40 5.32 4.16
C ALA A 85 -5.59 5.27 5.11
N SER A 86 -6.67 4.60 4.67
CA SER A 86 -7.84 4.34 5.51
C SER A 86 -7.50 3.37 6.65
N CYS A 87 -8.12 3.59 7.81
CA CYS A 87 -7.97 2.76 8.99
C CYS A 87 -9.18 2.90 9.93
N HIS A 88 -9.34 1.96 10.85
CA HIS A 88 -10.32 2.09 11.92
C HIS A 88 -9.86 3.14 12.95
N GLN A 89 -10.79 3.62 13.79
CA GLN A 89 -10.38 4.35 14.99
C GLN A 89 -9.44 3.49 15.85
N PRO A 90 -8.54 4.10 16.63
CA PRO A 90 -7.66 3.36 17.51
C PRO A 90 -8.48 2.46 18.44
N SER A 91 -8.32 1.14 18.33
CA SER A 91 -9.01 0.16 19.19
C SER A 91 -8.46 0.11 20.61
N ASN A 92 -7.35 0.81 20.88
CA ASN A 92 -6.64 0.81 22.14
C ASN A 92 -6.07 2.21 22.44
N ASP A 93 -6.60 2.86 23.48
CA ASP A 93 -6.20 4.20 23.93
C ASP A 93 -4.71 4.29 24.31
N THR A 94 -4.13 3.19 24.80
CA THR A 94 -2.70 3.13 25.15
C THR A 94 -1.83 3.22 23.89
N VAL A 95 -2.21 2.51 22.83
CA VAL A 95 -1.51 2.55 21.54
C VAL A 95 -1.69 3.92 20.89
N ALA A 96 -2.90 4.49 20.95
CA ALA A 96 -3.16 5.84 20.46
C ALA A 96 -2.28 6.88 21.18
N LYS A 97 -2.18 6.79 22.51
CA LYS A 97 -1.37 7.69 23.35
C LYS A 97 0.12 7.57 23.03
N GLU A 98 0.63 6.34 22.94
CA GLU A 98 2.05 6.13 22.65
C GLU A 98 2.45 6.50 21.20
N CYS A 99 1.54 6.35 20.24
CA CYS A 99 1.78 6.77 18.86
C CYS A 99 1.61 8.30 18.67
N GLY A 100 1.12 9.01 19.70
CA GLY A 100 0.92 10.46 19.68
C GLY A 100 -0.32 10.88 18.91
N PHE A 101 -1.35 10.04 18.88
CA PHE A 101 -2.63 10.29 18.21
C PHE A 101 -3.77 10.62 19.20
N THR A 102 -3.48 10.81 20.49
CA THR A 102 -4.46 11.31 21.47
C THR A 102 -4.60 12.83 21.47
N SER A 103 -3.64 13.54 20.90
CA SER A 103 -3.63 14.98 20.75
C SER A 103 -2.82 15.37 19.52
N LEU A 104 -3.01 16.60 19.04
CA LEU A 104 -2.13 17.21 18.05
C LEU A 104 -0.85 17.70 18.75
N SER A 105 0.32 17.31 18.24
CA SER A 105 1.61 17.82 18.70
C SER A 105 2.38 18.43 17.53
N ILE A 106 2.49 19.75 17.54
CA ILE A 106 3.30 20.52 16.60
C ILE A 106 4.57 20.95 17.32
N ARG A 107 5.73 20.63 16.75
CA ARG A 107 7.02 20.96 17.36
C ARG A 107 7.97 21.54 16.32
N VAL A 108 8.55 22.68 16.64
CA VAL A 108 9.76 23.16 15.98
C VAL A 108 10.94 22.32 16.48
N VAL A 109 11.67 21.72 15.54
CA VAL A 109 12.78 20.80 15.80
C VAL A 109 14.02 21.25 15.03
N LYS A 110 15.19 20.89 15.56
CA LYS A 110 16.45 21.09 14.84
C LYS A 110 16.51 20.21 13.60
N GLU A 111 16.04 18.96 13.73
CA GLU A 111 16.00 17.98 12.65
C GLU A 111 14.65 17.27 12.56
N LEU A 112 14.12 17.13 11.34
CA LEU A 112 12.85 16.44 11.08
C LEU A 112 12.86 15.00 11.60
N VAL A 113 13.99 14.33 11.40
CA VAL A 113 14.35 13.06 12.02
C VAL A 113 15.77 13.20 12.55
N THR A 114 15.95 12.98 13.84
CA THR A 114 17.25 13.13 14.51
C THR A 114 18.26 12.14 13.94
N PHE A 115 19.19 12.62 13.12
CA PHE A 115 20.16 11.80 12.39
C PHE A 115 21.42 11.52 13.20
N SER A 116 21.78 12.39 14.14
CA SER A 116 22.93 12.15 15.01
C SER A 116 22.64 12.55 16.45
N SER A 117 23.13 11.74 17.39
CA SER A 117 23.05 12.03 18.82
C SER A 117 24.03 13.14 19.22
N HIS A 118 25.06 13.38 18.40
CA HIS A 118 26.05 14.44 18.56
C HIS A 118 26.09 15.30 17.29
N PRO A 119 26.14 16.63 17.38
CA PRO A 119 26.24 17.48 16.19
C PRO A 119 27.39 17.03 15.29
N LEU A 120 27.10 16.73 14.03
CA LEU A 120 28.13 16.47 13.03
C LEU A 120 28.90 17.77 12.77
N LEU A 121 30.21 17.65 12.54
CA LEU A 121 31.06 18.79 12.13
C LEU A 121 30.50 19.52 10.91
N LYS A 122 29.97 18.75 9.96
CA LYS A 122 29.19 19.24 8.83
C LYS A 122 27.95 18.35 8.67
N SER A 123 26.77 18.96 8.74
CA SER A 123 25.52 18.25 8.45
C SER A 123 25.44 17.89 6.96
N PRO A 124 24.89 16.71 6.60
CA PRO A 124 24.63 16.37 5.21
C PRO A 124 23.70 17.37 4.55
N GLU A 125 24.01 17.73 3.31
CA GLU A 125 23.14 18.57 2.48
C GLU A 125 22.19 17.68 1.69
N ILE A 126 20.88 17.97 1.75
CA ILE A 126 19.85 17.19 1.04
C ILE A 126 20.05 17.21 -0.48
N SER A 127 20.62 18.28 -1.03
CA SER A 127 21.02 18.36 -2.44
C SER A 127 22.02 17.27 -2.84
N ASN A 128 22.75 16.72 -1.87
CA ASN A 128 23.67 15.61 -2.04
C ASN A 128 23.04 14.24 -1.69
N ALA A 129 21.72 14.14 -1.53
CA ALA A 129 21.05 12.87 -1.30
C ALA A 129 21.25 11.89 -2.46
N GLY A 130 21.09 10.59 -2.20
CA GLY A 130 21.15 9.54 -3.21
C GLY A 130 20.00 9.66 -4.21
N ARG A 131 20.19 9.09 -5.41
CA ARG A 131 19.18 9.14 -6.46
C ARG A 131 17.95 8.33 -6.07
N HIS A 132 16.77 8.93 -6.15
CA HIS A 132 15.51 8.23 -5.94
C HIS A 132 15.23 7.22 -7.05
N LEU A 133 14.82 6.03 -6.66
CA LEU A 133 14.28 4.99 -7.54
C LEU A 133 12.82 4.78 -7.18
N SER A 134 11.94 4.77 -8.17
CA SER A 134 10.56 4.30 -7.99
C SER A 134 10.54 2.85 -7.49
N ALA A 135 9.40 2.42 -6.94
CA ALA A 135 9.25 1.04 -6.48
C ALA A 135 9.59 0.00 -7.56
N VAL A 136 9.19 0.28 -8.81
CA VAL A 136 9.46 -0.60 -9.96
C VAL A 136 10.95 -0.63 -10.30
N GLU A 137 11.60 0.52 -10.41
CA GLU A 137 13.05 0.60 -10.69
C GLU A 137 13.85 -0.09 -9.59
N PHE A 138 13.51 0.15 -8.33
CA PHE A 138 14.15 -0.47 -7.18
C PHE A 138 14.00 -2.01 -7.22
N HIS A 139 12.81 -2.51 -7.53
CA HIS A 139 12.57 -3.93 -7.72
C HIS A 139 13.42 -4.52 -8.86
N SER A 140 13.45 -3.85 -10.01
CA SER A 140 14.24 -4.29 -11.16
C SER A 140 15.74 -4.32 -10.87
N VAL A 141 16.26 -3.33 -10.14
CA VAL A 141 17.67 -3.32 -9.74
C VAL A 141 18.01 -4.51 -8.84
N LEU A 142 17.16 -4.81 -7.85
CA LEU A 142 17.35 -5.98 -6.97
C LEU A 142 17.24 -7.31 -7.72
N GLN A 143 16.32 -7.41 -8.69
CA GLN A 143 16.15 -8.61 -9.51
C GLN A 143 17.35 -8.85 -10.42
N ASN A 144 17.88 -7.79 -11.04
CA ASN A 144 18.95 -7.85 -12.04
C ASN A 144 20.36 -7.82 -11.45
N ALA A 145 20.51 -7.68 -10.14
CA ALA A 145 21.80 -7.65 -9.47
C ALA A 145 22.68 -8.87 -9.77
N GLY A 146 22.08 -10.02 -10.09
CA GLY A 146 22.79 -11.22 -10.53
C GLY A 146 23.37 -11.16 -11.95
N GLN A 147 22.96 -10.19 -12.78
CA GLN A 147 23.41 -10.03 -14.18
C GLN A 147 24.43 -8.90 -14.38
N PHE A 148 24.41 -7.89 -13.50
CA PHE A 148 25.31 -6.73 -13.59
C PHE A 148 26.78 -7.07 -13.29
N LEU A 149 27.06 -8.18 -12.59
CA LEU A 149 28.40 -8.57 -12.14
C LEU A 149 29.24 -9.28 -13.21
N GLU A 150 28.69 -9.61 -14.37
CA GLU A 150 29.41 -10.36 -15.42
C GLU A 150 29.82 -9.53 -16.65
N LYS A 151 29.24 -8.34 -16.87
CA LYS A 151 29.36 -7.64 -18.16
C LYS A 151 30.24 -6.39 -18.21
N GLU A 152 30.72 -5.84 -17.10
CA GLU A 152 31.65 -4.70 -17.14
C GLU A 152 32.89 -4.89 -16.25
N SER A 153 34.03 -5.06 -16.92
CA SER A 153 35.42 -4.91 -16.45
C SER A 153 35.95 -5.93 -15.41
N PRO A 154 36.96 -6.77 -15.77
CA PRO A 154 37.63 -7.72 -14.87
C PRO A 154 38.43 -7.11 -13.70
N ASN A 155 38.39 -5.79 -13.50
CA ASN A 155 39.34 -5.08 -12.61
C ASN A 155 38.71 -4.21 -11.50
N TYR A 156 37.38 -4.25 -11.27
CA TYR A 156 36.80 -3.60 -10.09
C TYR A 156 35.59 -4.39 -9.55
N HIS A 157 35.74 -4.98 -8.35
CA HIS A 157 34.69 -5.69 -7.61
C HIS A 157 33.60 -4.73 -7.07
N LYS A 158 32.86 -4.02 -7.93
CA LYS A 158 31.71 -3.21 -7.48
C LYS A 158 30.52 -4.13 -7.21
N ARG A 159 30.15 -4.31 -5.94
CA ARG A 159 28.99 -5.12 -5.54
C ARG A 159 27.76 -4.23 -5.31
N LEU A 160 26.58 -4.82 -5.51
CA LEU A 160 25.32 -4.21 -5.09
C LEU A 160 25.05 -4.60 -3.64
N VAL A 161 24.81 -3.60 -2.78
CA VAL A 161 24.42 -3.81 -1.38
C VAL A 161 23.12 -3.10 -1.09
N LEU A 162 22.31 -3.70 -0.23
CA LEU A 162 21.02 -3.18 0.19
C LEU A 162 21.06 -2.82 1.67
N LEU A 163 20.89 -1.55 2.04
CA LEU A 163 21.00 -1.05 3.40
C LEU A 163 19.62 -0.73 4.00
N ASP A 164 19.26 -1.41 5.09
CA ASP A 164 18.06 -1.11 5.88
C ASP A 164 18.36 0.06 6.83
N ALA A 165 17.82 1.25 6.53
CA ALA A 165 18.05 2.44 7.34
C ALA A 165 17.09 2.54 8.56
N ARG A 166 16.46 1.42 8.96
CA ARG A 166 15.47 1.37 10.05
C ARG A 166 16.05 0.88 11.36
N ASN A 167 15.28 1.04 12.43
CA ASN A 167 15.63 0.49 13.73
C ASN A 167 15.35 -1.02 13.76
N LEU A 168 16.10 -1.76 14.58
CA LEU A 168 16.04 -3.21 14.66
C LEU A 168 14.62 -3.76 14.88
N TYR A 169 13.82 -3.11 15.72
CA TYR A 169 12.45 -3.57 15.97
C TYR A 169 11.55 -3.53 14.71
N GLU A 170 11.85 -2.65 13.75
CA GLU A 170 11.15 -2.57 12.47
C GLU A 170 11.61 -3.69 11.54
N THR A 171 12.92 -3.95 11.48
CA THR A 171 13.54 -5.00 10.65
C THR A 171 13.12 -6.40 11.08
N ARG A 172 12.90 -6.63 12.39
CA ARG A 172 12.46 -7.95 12.93
C ARG A 172 11.17 -8.47 12.33
N ILE A 173 10.22 -7.59 12.02
CA ILE A 173 8.88 -8.00 11.59
C ILE A 173 8.73 -7.97 10.08
N GLY A 174 9.61 -7.29 9.35
CA GLY A 174 9.64 -7.33 7.90
C GLY A 174 10.86 -6.64 7.34
N LYS A 175 11.43 -7.20 6.27
CA LYS A 175 12.63 -6.68 5.60
C LYS A 175 12.68 -7.17 4.16
N PHE A 176 13.52 -6.53 3.34
CA PHE A 176 13.82 -7.04 2.02
C PHE A 176 14.62 -8.34 2.14
N HIS A 177 14.26 -9.31 1.30
CA HIS A 177 14.96 -10.57 1.14
C HIS A 177 15.17 -10.82 -0.34
N THR A 178 16.44 -10.85 -0.73
CA THR A 178 16.89 -10.97 -2.12
C THR A 178 17.92 -12.08 -2.21
N PRO A 179 17.84 -12.96 -3.22
CA PRO A 179 18.75 -14.12 -3.31
C PRO A 179 20.19 -13.72 -3.65
N ASN A 180 20.39 -12.61 -4.38
CA ASN A 180 21.69 -12.26 -4.98
C ASN A 180 22.25 -10.92 -4.46
N VAL A 181 21.57 -10.25 -3.54
CA VAL A 181 21.98 -8.96 -2.99
C VAL A 181 22.09 -9.10 -1.49
N GLU A 182 23.26 -8.75 -0.96
CA GLU A 182 23.47 -8.71 0.48
C GLU A 182 22.65 -7.57 1.08
N THR A 183 21.82 -7.90 2.07
CA THR A 183 21.10 -6.90 2.86
C THR A 183 21.88 -6.61 4.14
N LEU A 184 22.44 -5.41 4.22
CA LEU A 184 23.11 -4.87 5.38
C LEU A 184 22.04 -4.39 6.39
N ASP A 185 21.99 -5.06 7.54
CA ASP A 185 21.13 -4.71 8.67
C ASP A 185 22.01 -4.09 9.78
N PRO A 186 21.95 -2.77 9.98
CA PRO A 186 22.74 -2.10 11.01
C PRO A 186 22.44 -2.54 12.44
N GLY A 187 21.28 -3.14 12.71
CA GLY A 187 20.87 -3.53 14.04
C GLY A 187 20.76 -2.37 15.03
N ILE A 188 20.53 -1.14 14.53
CA ILE A 188 20.49 0.08 15.35
C ILE A 188 19.24 0.17 16.21
N ARG A 189 19.35 0.77 17.40
CA ARG A 189 18.20 0.96 18.31
C ARG A 189 17.36 2.17 17.88
N GLN A 190 18.05 3.19 17.41
CA GLN A 190 17.52 4.47 16.99
C GLN A 190 18.27 4.95 15.75
N TYR A 191 17.59 5.75 14.93
CA TYR A 191 18.14 6.25 13.67
C TYR A 191 19.42 7.07 13.87
N SER A 192 19.56 7.74 15.02
CA SER A 192 20.75 8.52 15.37
C SER A 192 22.03 7.71 15.62
N ASP A 193 21.93 6.37 15.62
CA ASP A 193 23.09 5.47 15.67
C ASP A 193 23.58 5.07 14.26
N LEU A 194 22.81 5.37 13.21
CA LEU A 194 23.14 5.00 11.83
C LEU A 194 24.45 5.65 11.31
N PRO A 195 24.76 6.93 11.56
CA PRO A 195 26.03 7.53 11.11
C PRO A 195 27.24 6.77 11.63
N SER A 196 27.26 6.45 12.92
CA SER A 196 28.36 5.68 13.53
C SER A 196 28.47 4.28 12.93
N TRP A 197 27.34 3.64 12.61
CA TRP A 197 27.38 2.36 11.90
C TRP A 197 27.95 2.51 10.49
N ILE A 198 27.53 3.53 9.74
CA ILE A 198 28.07 3.84 8.41
C ILE A 198 29.58 4.07 8.49
N ASP A 199 30.06 4.84 9.47
CA ASP A 199 31.47 5.13 9.67
C ASP A 199 32.28 3.84 9.91
N ASN A 200 31.81 3.00 10.85
CA ASN A 200 32.46 1.74 11.22
C ASN A 200 32.38 0.66 10.13
N ASN A 201 31.49 0.80 9.15
CA ASN A 201 31.29 -0.15 8.06
C ASN A 201 31.55 0.48 6.68
N SER A 202 32.34 1.56 6.64
CA SER A 202 32.65 2.31 5.41
C SER A 202 33.19 1.41 4.30
N GLU A 203 33.99 0.39 4.64
CA GLU A 203 34.55 -0.58 3.69
C GLU A 203 33.49 -1.43 2.97
N GLN A 204 32.33 -1.66 3.59
CA GLN A 204 31.22 -2.40 2.96
C GLN A 204 30.42 -1.51 1.99
N LEU A 205 30.61 -0.19 2.05
CA LEU A 205 29.86 0.79 1.27
C LEU A 205 30.74 1.43 0.18
N GLN A 206 32.03 1.63 0.45
CA GLN A 206 32.96 2.25 -0.48
C GLN A 206 33.17 1.39 -1.74
N GLY A 207 33.07 2.02 -2.90
CA GLY A 207 33.19 1.38 -4.21
C GLY A 207 31.94 0.60 -4.64
N ASN A 208 31.01 0.33 -3.72
CA ASN A 208 29.79 -0.43 -3.98
C ASN A 208 28.63 0.46 -4.44
N CYS A 209 27.65 -0.16 -5.08
CA CYS A 209 26.35 0.47 -5.35
C CYS A 209 25.43 0.22 -4.15
N VAL A 210 25.07 1.28 -3.43
CA VAL A 210 24.27 1.19 -2.19
C VAL A 210 22.82 1.53 -2.51
N LEU A 211 21.91 0.56 -2.34
CA LEU A 211 20.47 0.81 -2.33
C LEU A 211 20.01 0.97 -0.89
N MET A 212 19.19 1.97 -0.60
CA MET A 212 18.69 2.23 0.75
C MET A 212 17.17 2.23 0.79
N TYR A 213 16.61 1.77 1.90
CA TYR A 213 15.18 1.88 2.15
C TYR A 213 14.87 2.16 3.63
N CYS A 214 13.71 2.75 3.86
CA CYS A 214 13.09 2.83 5.17
C CYS A 214 11.55 2.80 5.01
N THR A 215 10.78 2.95 6.09
CA THR A 215 9.31 2.88 6.08
C THR A 215 8.65 3.78 5.02
N GLY A 216 9.04 5.07 4.98
CA GLY A 216 8.37 6.09 4.18
C GLY A 216 9.28 7.01 3.38
N GLY A 217 10.60 6.76 3.37
CA GLY A 217 11.61 7.51 2.59
C GLY A 217 12.45 8.52 3.39
N ILE A 218 11.85 9.26 4.33
CA ILE A 218 12.49 10.42 4.99
C ILE A 218 13.88 10.17 5.62
N ARG A 219 14.13 8.96 6.16
CA ARG A 219 15.45 8.59 6.73
C ARG A 219 16.50 8.42 5.64
N CYS A 220 16.12 7.89 4.48
CA CYS A 220 17.07 7.67 3.40
C CYS A 220 17.61 8.99 2.85
N GLU A 221 16.86 10.09 2.92
CA GLU A 221 17.31 11.41 2.45
C GLU A 221 18.62 11.84 3.13
N MET A 222 18.61 11.92 4.46
CA MET A 222 19.79 12.32 5.23
C MET A 222 20.87 11.24 5.24
N ALA A 223 20.49 9.96 5.34
CA ALA A 223 21.44 8.86 5.39
C ALA A 223 22.22 8.72 4.07
N SER A 224 21.55 8.82 2.92
CA SER A 224 22.20 8.76 1.62
C SER A 224 23.08 9.98 1.36
N ALA A 225 22.63 11.17 1.76
CA ALA A 225 23.45 12.38 1.71
C ALA A 225 24.72 12.26 2.57
N TYR A 226 24.61 11.64 3.75
CA TYR A 226 25.76 11.39 4.61
C TYR A 226 26.77 10.43 3.98
N ILE A 227 26.29 9.32 3.40
CA ILE A 227 27.17 8.37 2.68
C ILE A 227 27.90 9.10 1.56
N ARG A 228 27.18 9.82 0.69
CA ARG A 228 27.78 10.58 -0.42
C ARG A 228 28.74 11.67 0.04
N SER A 229 28.53 12.26 1.22
CA SER A 229 29.41 13.30 1.78
C SER A 229 30.80 12.79 2.14
N LYS A 230 31.00 11.46 2.25
CA LYS A 230 32.31 10.85 2.50
C LYS A 230 33.28 10.96 1.31
N GLY A 231 32.80 11.36 0.13
CA GLY A 231 33.63 11.64 -1.04
C GLY A 231 33.93 10.40 -1.87
N ALA A 232 35.18 10.29 -2.33
CA ALA A 232 35.58 9.34 -3.36
C ALA A 232 35.23 7.88 -3.01
N GLY A 233 34.48 7.23 -3.89
CA GLY A 233 34.00 5.86 -3.74
C GLY A 233 32.62 5.72 -3.08
N PHE A 234 31.97 6.81 -2.67
CA PHE A 234 30.63 6.78 -2.07
C PHE A 234 29.55 7.45 -2.92
N GLU A 235 29.79 7.60 -4.23
CA GLU A 235 28.92 8.36 -5.13
C GLU A 235 27.66 7.59 -5.51
N ASN A 236 27.74 6.25 -5.57
CA ASN A 236 26.70 5.37 -6.11
C ASN A 236 25.65 4.98 -5.05
N VAL A 237 24.92 5.96 -4.55
CA VAL A 237 23.85 5.76 -3.55
C VAL A 237 22.48 6.01 -4.17
N PHE A 238 21.59 5.04 -4.00
CA PHE A 238 20.22 5.05 -4.49
C PHE A 238 19.26 4.81 -3.33
N GLN A 239 18.05 5.36 -3.40
CA GLN A 239 17.05 5.23 -2.35
C GLN A 239 15.66 4.96 -2.89
N LEU A 240 14.89 4.13 -2.18
CA LEU A 240 13.50 3.82 -2.53
C LEU A 240 12.58 5.02 -2.30
N PHE A 241 12.08 5.60 -3.40
CA PHE A 241 11.14 6.72 -3.36
C PHE A 241 9.85 6.31 -2.64
N GLY A 242 9.46 7.11 -1.64
CA GLY A 242 8.31 6.85 -0.79
C GLY A 242 8.44 5.64 0.15
N GLY A 243 9.60 4.98 0.19
CA GLY A 243 9.92 3.89 1.10
C GLY A 243 9.13 2.60 0.87
N ILE A 244 9.20 1.70 1.86
CA ILE A 244 8.49 0.41 1.86
C ILE A 244 6.99 0.60 1.60
N GLN A 245 6.40 1.70 2.11
CA GLN A 245 4.99 2.00 1.89
C GLN A 245 4.61 2.03 0.39
N ARG A 246 5.30 2.85 -0.42
CA ARG A 246 5.04 2.91 -1.87
C ARG A 246 5.41 1.61 -2.58
N TYR A 247 6.42 0.90 -2.08
CA TYR A 247 6.78 -0.41 -2.62
C TYR A 247 5.68 -1.45 -2.43
N LEU A 248 5.08 -1.55 -1.24
CA LEU A 248 3.98 -2.49 -0.97
C LEU A 248 2.69 -2.13 -1.69
N GLU A 249 2.45 -0.85 -1.96
CA GLU A 249 1.34 -0.41 -2.83
C GLU A 249 1.54 -0.88 -4.28
N GLN A 250 2.79 -0.83 -4.77
CA GLN A 250 3.15 -1.29 -6.11
C GLN A 250 3.25 -2.82 -6.22
N PHE A 251 3.64 -3.51 -5.14
CA PHE A 251 3.78 -4.95 -5.03
C PHE A 251 2.97 -5.48 -3.83
N PRO A 252 1.64 -5.63 -3.96
CA PRO A 252 0.76 -6.03 -2.85
C PRO A 252 1.00 -7.44 -2.30
N ASP A 253 1.66 -8.31 -3.06
CA ASP A 253 2.14 -9.62 -2.62
C ASP A 253 3.44 -9.53 -1.78
N GLY A 254 4.05 -8.35 -1.74
CA GLY A 254 5.27 -8.04 -1.01
C GLY A 254 6.52 -8.05 -1.88
N GLY A 255 6.50 -8.59 -3.11
CA GLY A 255 7.70 -8.69 -3.95
C GLY A 255 8.91 -9.26 -3.18
N PHE A 256 10.01 -8.52 -3.14
CA PHE A 256 11.20 -8.85 -2.35
C PHE A 256 11.07 -8.48 -0.86
N PHE A 257 10.10 -7.66 -0.47
CA PHE A 257 9.83 -7.37 0.94
C PHE A 257 9.01 -8.50 1.58
N LYS A 258 9.54 -9.09 2.65
CA LYS A 258 8.88 -10.18 3.38
C LYS A 258 8.47 -9.72 4.78
N GLY A 259 7.33 -10.17 5.27
CA GLY A 259 6.78 -9.82 6.58
C GLY A 259 5.93 -8.54 6.57
N LYS A 260 5.97 -7.79 7.66
CA LYS A 260 5.18 -6.57 7.90
C LYS A 260 6.06 -5.32 7.96
N ASN A 261 5.58 -4.22 7.40
CA ASN A 261 6.18 -2.90 7.51
C ASN A 261 5.71 -2.22 8.80
N PHE A 262 6.63 -1.95 9.73
CA PHE A 262 6.31 -1.19 10.95
C PHE A 262 5.91 0.25 10.61
N VAL A 263 4.81 0.73 11.18
CA VAL A 263 4.31 2.11 10.99
C VAL A 263 4.16 2.83 12.32
N PHE A 264 4.38 4.15 12.32
CA PHE A 264 4.44 4.98 13.53
C PHE A 264 3.09 5.58 13.91
N ASP A 265 2.03 4.81 13.73
CA ASP A 265 0.65 5.15 14.04
C ASP A 265 -0.06 3.97 14.73
N HIS A 266 -1.35 4.11 15.01
CA HIS A 266 -2.10 3.11 15.79
C HIS A 266 -2.23 1.74 15.09
N ARG A 267 -1.94 1.65 13.79
CA ARG A 267 -1.94 0.36 13.07
C ARG A 267 -0.75 -0.50 13.45
N VAL A 268 0.32 0.10 14.00
CA VAL A 268 1.59 -0.54 14.44
C VAL A 268 2.40 -1.18 13.31
N SER A 269 1.77 -1.92 12.40
CA SER A 269 2.39 -2.49 11.21
C SER A 269 1.37 -2.73 10.10
N VAL A 270 1.83 -2.70 8.85
CA VAL A 270 1.03 -3.03 7.66
C VAL A 270 1.76 -4.12 6.87
N GLY A 271 1.06 -5.20 6.53
CA GLY A 271 1.65 -6.35 5.84
C GLY A 271 1.27 -6.42 4.36
N SER A 272 2.05 -7.17 3.59
CA SER A 272 1.61 -7.62 2.26
C SER A 272 0.54 -8.70 2.38
N SER A 273 -0.06 -9.07 1.24
CA SER A 273 -1.04 -10.15 1.13
C SER A 273 -0.46 -11.53 1.47
N ASP A 274 0.87 -11.68 1.41
CA ASP A 274 1.66 -12.88 1.70
C ASP A 274 2.60 -12.65 2.91
N ALA A 275 2.10 -11.94 3.93
CA ALA A 275 2.91 -11.60 5.10
C ALA A 275 3.26 -12.84 5.94
N LYS A 276 4.32 -13.55 5.54
CA LYS A 276 4.97 -14.59 6.35
C LYS A 276 5.50 -13.96 7.63
N ILE A 277 5.18 -14.57 8.77
CA ILE A 277 5.70 -14.14 10.08
C ILE A 277 7.21 -14.37 10.10
N LEU A 278 7.99 -13.28 10.12
CA LEU A 278 9.45 -13.32 10.23
C LEU A 278 9.94 -13.20 11.67
N GLY A 279 9.19 -12.47 12.49
CA GLY A 279 9.54 -12.23 13.88
C GLY A 279 9.39 -13.49 14.73
N THR A 280 10.10 -13.51 15.85
CA THR A 280 10.01 -14.56 16.87
C THR A 280 9.87 -13.94 18.25
N CYS A 281 9.18 -14.66 19.14
CA CYS A 281 9.11 -14.30 20.54
C CYS A 281 10.51 -14.29 21.17
N LEU A 282 10.85 -13.23 21.89
CA LEU A 282 12.12 -13.05 22.59
C LEU A 282 12.42 -14.18 23.59
N LEU A 283 11.37 -14.79 24.18
CA LEU A 283 11.52 -15.77 25.26
C LEU A 283 11.45 -17.22 24.77
N CYS A 284 10.43 -17.57 23.98
CA CYS A 284 10.20 -18.96 23.55
C CYS A 284 10.57 -19.23 22.08
N SER A 285 11.00 -18.21 21.33
CA SER A 285 11.34 -18.29 19.89
C SER A 285 10.19 -18.70 18.94
N THR A 286 8.96 -18.87 19.43
CA THR A 286 7.79 -19.11 18.56
C THR A 286 7.57 -17.92 17.62
N SER A 287 7.16 -18.19 16.37
CA SER A 287 6.86 -17.17 15.37
C SER A 287 5.84 -16.16 15.89
N PHE A 288 6.22 -14.89 15.92
CA PHE A 288 5.40 -13.80 16.43
C PHE A 288 5.91 -12.45 15.92
N ASP A 289 5.02 -11.59 15.41
CA ASP A 289 5.38 -10.32 14.78
C ASP A 289 4.47 -9.14 15.18
N ASP A 290 3.72 -9.29 16.28
CA ASP A 290 2.79 -8.29 16.77
C ASP A 290 3.38 -7.47 17.93
N TYR A 291 3.40 -6.14 17.77
CA TYR A 291 3.86 -5.19 18.79
C TYR A 291 2.71 -4.47 19.52
N SER A 292 1.46 -4.92 19.35
CA SER A 292 0.28 -4.30 19.97
C SER A 292 0.35 -4.26 21.50
N SER A 293 1.05 -5.21 22.14
CA SER A 293 1.31 -5.22 23.58
C SER A 293 2.36 -4.21 24.04
N ARG A 294 3.08 -3.56 23.11
CA ARG A 294 4.07 -2.49 23.38
C ARG A 294 5.14 -2.87 24.41
N ASN A 295 5.47 -4.15 24.50
CA ASN A 295 6.51 -4.64 25.39
C ASN A 295 7.87 -4.02 25.04
N ARG A 296 8.63 -3.64 26.07
CA ARG A 296 9.90 -2.90 25.95
C ARG A 296 10.99 -3.56 26.74
N CYS A 297 12.21 -3.47 26.20
CA CYS A 297 13.41 -3.78 26.95
C CYS A 297 13.53 -2.86 28.18
N ASN A 298 13.85 -3.43 29.32
CA ASN A 298 13.98 -2.72 30.59
C ASN A 298 15.12 -1.68 30.58
N TYR A 299 16.19 -1.96 29.85
CA TYR A 299 17.38 -1.09 29.83
C TYR A 299 17.33 0.02 28.80
N CYS A 300 16.94 -0.29 27.56
CA CYS A 300 16.99 0.66 26.44
C CYS A 300 15.62 1.13 25.96
N ARG A 301 14.52 0.58 26.52
CA ARG A 301 13.14 0.88 26.15
C ARG A 301 12.75 0.59 24.69
N MET A 302 13.62 -0.02 23.89
CA MET A 302 13.32 -0.52 22.54
C MET A 302 12.20 -1.56 22.61
N LEU A 303 11.28 -1.53 21.63
CA LEU A 303 10.22 -2.53 21.49
C LEU A 303 10.80 -3.93 21.34
N VAL A 304 10.14 -4.92 21.95
CA VAL A 304 10.50 -6.35 21.89
C VAL A 304 9.26 -7.20 21.60
N LEU A 305 9.46 -8.31 20.89
CA LEU A 305 8.39 -9.25 20.54
C LEU A 305 8.22 -10.26 21.67
N VAL A 306 7.03 -10.31 22.27
CA VAL A 306 6.69 -11.28 23.31
C VAL A 306 5.31 -11.84 22.98
N CYS A 307 5.22 -13.12 22.66
CA CYS A 307 3.96 -13.75 22.28
C CYS A 307 2.97 -13.81 23.45
N ASN A 308 1.68 -13.98 23.17
CA ASN A 308 0.62 -13.94 24.17
C ASN A 308 0.81 -14.93 25.33
N SER A 309 1.41 -16.10 25.08
CA SER A 309 1.71 -17.09 26.13
C SER A 309 2.87 -16.73 27.04
N CYS A 310 3.73 -15.78 26.62
CA CYS A 310 4.90 -15.32 27.37
C CYS A 310 4.68 -13.93 27.99
N GLN A 311 3.51 -13.34 27.78
CA GLN A 311 3.14 -12.07 28.41
C GLN A 311 2.64 -12.35 29.82
N GLU A 312 3.40 -11.93 30.84
CA GLU A 312 2.97 -11.94 32.23
C GLU A 312 2.96 -10.52 32.79
N LYS A 313 2.16 -10.28 33.84
CA LYS A 313 2.16 -8.99 34.52
C LYS A 313 3.51 -8.78 35.23
N ASN A 314 4.15 -7.63 35.00
CA ASN A 314 5.43 -7.21 35.59
C ASN A 314 6.69 -7.98 35.17
N SER A 315 6.71 -8.65 34.01
CA SER A 315 7.93 -9.26 33.48
C SER A 315 8.97 -8.21 33.07
N LEU A 316 10.24 -8.50 33.36
CA LEU A 316 11.38 -7.73 32.86
C LEU A 316 11.91 -8.34 31.58
N TYR A 317 11.87 -7.59 30.48
CA TYR A 317 12.42 -8.03 29.19
C TYR A 317 13.78 -7.40 28.92
N VAL A 318 14.70 -8.16 28.34
CA VAL A 318 16.02 -7.65 27.89
C VAL A 318 16.19 -7.99 26.43
N CYS A 319 16.30 -6.97 25.58
CA CYS A 319 16.49 -7.18 24.14
C CYS A 319 17.87 -7.80 23.83
N GLU A 320 17.97 -8.38 22.64
CA GLU A 320 19.15 -9.06 22.12
C GLU A 320 20.41 -8.20 22.13
N ILE A 321 20.31 -6.90 21.83
CA ILE A 321 21.48 -6.00 21.87
C ILE A 321 21.94 -5.75 23.32
N CYS A 322 21.01 -5.66 24.28
CA CYS A 322 21.36 -5.47 25.70
C CYS A 322 21.97 -6.75 26.28
N GLN A 323 21.45 -7.93 25.89
CA GLN A 323 22.01 -9.23 26.26
C GLN A 323 23.43 -9.40 25.74
N LYS A 324 23.69 -9.07 24.46
CA LYS A 324 25.04 -9.08 23.87
C LYS A 324 26.02 -8.16 24.60
N ASN A 325 25.52 -7.07 25.20
CA ASN A 325 26.31 -6.14 26.01
C ASN A 325 26.34 -6.50 27.51
N GLY A 326 26.06 -7.76 27.86
CA GLY A 326 26.20 -8.29 29.22
C GLY A 326 25.08 -7.92 30.20
N LYS A 327 23.95 -7.40 29.73
CA LYS A 327 22.78 -7.12 30.61
C LYS A 327 21.91 -8.36 30.76
N GLN A 328 21.41 -8.63 31.97
CA GLN A 328 20.55 -9.78 32.27
C GLN A 328 19.29 -9.37 33.02
N VAL A 329 18.30 -10.27 33.04
CA VAL A 329 17.10 -10.16 33.87
C VAL A 329 17.55 -10.37 35.32
N GLY A 330 17.71 -9.28 36.09
CA GLY A 330 18.16 -9.31 37.49
C GLY A 330 19.28 -8.33 37.85
N SER A 331 19.96 -7.70 36.88
CA SER A 331 21.08 -6.77 37.12
C SER A 331 20.72 -5.28 37.06
N VAL A 332 19.46 -4.92 37.36
CA VAL A 332 19.02 -3.53 37.40
C VAL A 332 19.42 -2.92 38.76
N PRO A 333 20.25 -1.86 38.82
CA PRO A 333 20.46 -1.13 40.06
C PRO A 333 19.13 -0.45 40.45
N LEU A 334 18.61 -0.79 41.63
CA LEU A 334 17.47 -0.08 42.24
C LEU A 334 17.88 1.38 42.47
N ILE A 335 17.44 2.29 41.59
CA ILE A 335 17.41 3.71 41.93
C ILE A 335 16.19 3.89 42.84
N LYS A 336 16.45 4.01 44.14
CA LYS A 336 15.49 4.51 45.13
C LYS A 336 15.07 5.92 44.71
N ASN A 337 13.77 6.16 44.62
CA ASN A 337 13.18 7.41 45.06
C ASN A 337 11.80 7.07 45.65
N ASP A 338 11.73 7.24 46.96
CA ASP A 338 10.54 7.28 47.78
C ASP A 338 9.50 8.24 47.20
N VAL A 339 8.22 7.85 47.17
CA VAL A 339 7.18 8.38 48.07
C VAL A 339 6.12 7.28 48.28
N SER A 340 5.82 7.04 49.56
CA SER A 340 4.79 6.20 50.15
C SER A 340 3.37 6.63 49.69
N GLU A 341 2.22 6.00 49.90
CA GLU A 341 1.63 4.95 50.74
C GLU A 341 0.19 4.87 50.16
N GLN A 342 -0.60 3.80 50.19
CA GLN A 342 -0.92 2.92 51.30
C GLN A 342 -1.61 1.68 50.74
N ALA A 343 -1.26 0.54 51.33
CA ALA A 343 -1.83 -0.77 51.12
C ALA A 343 -3.09 -0.98 51.97
N SER A 344 -3.94 -1.91 51.56
CA SER A 344 -4.56 -2.86 52.49
C SER A 344 -4.97 -4.16 51.77
N THR A 345 -4.25 -5.22 52.10
CA THR A 345 -4.64 -6.65 52.07
C THR A 345 -4.73 -7.11 53.55
N PRO A 346 -4.95 -8.40 53.89
CA PRO A 346 -5.49 -9.58 53.19
C PRO A 346 -6.67 -10.21 53.99
N ILE A 347 -7.27 -11.36 53.62
CA ILE A 347 -6.98 -12.69 54.21
C ILE A 347 -7.70 -13.81 53.41
N GLU A 348 -6.89 -14.67 52.80
CA GLU A 348 -6.82 -16.15 52.78
C GLU A 348 -7.97 -17.13 53.15
N LEU A 349 -8.05 -18.19 52.32
CA LEU A 349 -8.09 -19.66 52.60
C LEU A 349 -9.33 -20.50 52.21
N GLU A 350 -9.06 -21.39 51.23
CA GLU A 350 -9.32 -22.84 51.13
C GLU A 350 -10.70 -23.52 51.29
N GLU A 351 -11.02 -24.29 50.23
CA GLU A 351 -11.43 -25.72 50.18
C GLU A 351 -12.90 -26.22 50.32
N VAL A 352 -13.20 -27.13 49.37
CA VAL A 352 -13.97 -28.40 49.45
C VAL A 352 -15.48 -28.44 49.10
N SER A 353 -15.74 -29.11 47.97
CA SER A 353 -16.81 -30.06 47.56
C SER A 353 -18.29 -29.84 47.91
N THR A 354 -19.19 -30.07 46.94
CA THR A 354 -20.16 -31.19 46.95
C THR A 354 -20.92 -31.31 45.62
N SER A 355 -21.26 -32.55 45.30
CA SER A 355 -22.01 -33.07 44.15
C SER A 355 -23.51 -32.74 44.19
N GLU A 356 -24.19 -32.74 43.03
CA GLU A 356 -25.15 -33.81 42.68
C GLU A 356 -25.83 -33.61 41.30
N HIS A 357 -26.29 -34.76 40.79
CA HIS A 357 -26.77 -35.11 39.46
C HIS A 357 -28.15 -34.51 39.11
N THR A 358 -28.50 -34.47 37.81
CA THR A 358 -29.62 -35.26 37.24
C THR A 358 -29.53 -35.28 35.70
N ALA A 359 -29.76 -36.48 35.16
CA ALA A 359 -29.58 -36.91 33.77
C ALA A 359 -30.80 -36.68 32.86
N LEU A 360 -30.58 -36.75 31.54
CA LEU A 360 -31.52 -37.33 30.58
C LEU A 360 -30.77 -37.85 29.33
N SER A 361 -31.03 -39.11 28.99
CA SER A 361 -30.53 -39.93 27.86
C SER A 361 -31.60 -39.99 26.72
N PRO A 362 -31.50 -40.81 25.65
CA PRO A 362 -30.53 -40.75 24.53
C PRO A 362 -31.12 -41.09 23.10
N GLN A 363 -30.40 -40.70 22.02
CA GLN A 363 -30.28 -41.33 20.64
C GLN A 363 -31.54 -41.37 19.72
N LEU A 364 -31.56 -41.32 18.37
CA LEU A 364 -30.62 -41.38 17.22
C LEU A 364 -31.32 -40.84 15.91
N PRO A 365 -30.82 -41.01 14.65
CA PRO A 365 -30.29 -39.99 13.75
C PRO A 365 -31.16 -39.66 12.52
N TRP A 366 -31.09 -38.44 11.98
CA TRP A 366 -31.59 -38.15 10.63
C TRP A 366 -30.47 -37.60 9.74
N ARG A 367 -30.11 -38.39 8.74
CA ARG A 367 -29.36 -37.96 7.56
C ARG A 367 -30.21 -36.94 6.81
N ASN A 368 -29.73 -35.71 6.68
CA ASN A 368 -30.08 -34.84 5.56
C ASN A 368 -28.78 -34.40 4.89
N GLY A 369 -28.55 -34.91 3.68
CA GLY A 369 -27.43 -34.52 2.84
C GLY A 369 -27.62 -33.09 2.38
N THR A 370 -26.80 -32.18 2.91
CA THR A 370 -26.55 -30.89 2.28
C THR A 370 -25.60 -31.11 1.11
N MET A 371 -26.17 -31.23 -0.10
CA MET A 371 -25.39 -31.03 -1.32
C MET A 371 -24.81 -29.61 -1.27
N PRO A 372 -23.49 -29.40 -1.45
CA PRO A 372 -22.91 -28.07 -1.41
C PRO A 372 -23.50 -27.22 -2.56
N LEU A 373 -24.08 -26.07 -2.23
CA LEU A 373 -24.54 -25.08 -3.20
C LEU A 373 -23.38 -24.74 -4.16
N ARG A 374 -23.61 -24.88 -5.48
CA ARG A 374 -22.60 -24.58 -6.52
C ARG A 374 -22.29 -23.08 -6.48
N LYS A 375 -21.02 -22.72 -6.35
CA LYS A 375 -20.58 -21.32 -6.44
C LYS A 375 -20.78 -20.79 -7.86
N LEU A 376 -21.15 -19.52 -7.97
CA LEU A 376 -21.21 -18.81 -9.26
C LEU A 376 -19.80 -18.71 -9.87
N ARG A 377 -19.64 -19.00 -11.15
CA ARG A 377 -18.37 -18.76 -11.86
C ARG A 377 -18.44 -17.42 -12.58
N ILE A 378 -17.58 -16.48 -12.22
CA ILE A 378 -17.61 -15.11 -12.77
C ILE A 378 -16.32 -14.86 -13.54
N LEU A 379 -16.43 -14.53 -14.83
CA LEU A 379 -15.29 -14.14 -15.67
C LEU A 379 -14.91 -12.68 -15.38
N CYS A 380 -13.65 -12.45 -15.02
CA CYS A 380 -13.14 -11.16 -14.59
C CYS A 380 -12.28 -10.49 -15.68
N LEU A 381 -12.72 -9.32 -16.17
CA LEU A 381 -12.07 -8.51 -17.19
C LEU A 381 -11.37 -7.31 -16.53
N HIS A 382 -10.04 -7.24 -16.64
CA HIS A 382 -9.22 -6.19 -16.01
C HIS A 382 -9.32 -4.83 -16.73
N GLY A 383 -8.83 -3.76 -16.09
CA GLY A 383 -8.81 -2.42 -16.68
C GLY A 383 -7.69 -2.19 -17.70
N PHE A 384 -7.64 -0.98 -18.28
CA PHE A 384 -6.62 -0.59 -19.26
C PHE A 384 -5.20 -0.68 -18.69
N ARG A 385 -4.24 -1.18 -19.48
CA ARG A 385 -2.83 -1.38 -19.08
C ARG A 385 -2.68 -2.21 -17.80
N GLN A 386 -3.54 -3.21 -17.62
CA GLN A 386 -3.46 -4.23 -16.57
C GLN A 386 -3.29 -5.62 -17.20
N ASN A 387 -3.31 -6.64 -16.35
CA ASN A 387 -3.31 -8.05 -16.73
C ASN A 387 -4.07 -8.86 -15.66
N ALA A 388 -4.41 -10.11 -15.95
CA ALA A 388 -5.16 -11.02 -15.10
C ALA A 388 -4.55 -11.15 -13.70
N SER A 389 -3.22 -11.30 -13.63
CA SER A 389 -2.49 -11.46 -12.37
C SER A 389 -2.62 -10.22 -11.47
N SER A 390 -2.38 -9.03 -12.02
CA SER A 390 -2.50 -7.77 -11.30
C SER A 390 -3.94 -7.49 -10.85
N PHE A 391 -4.94 -7.84 -11.69
CA PHE A 391 -6.35 -7.65 -11.34
C PHE A 391 -6.83 -8.62 -10.26
N LYS A 392 -6.36 -9.88 -10.31
CA LYS A 392 -6.56 -10.86 -9.22
C LYS A 392 -5.99 -10.35 -7.90
N GLY A 393 -4.81 -9.74 -7.92
CA GLY A 393 -4.22 -9.10 -6.75
C GLY A 393 -5.08 -7.95 -6.20
N ARG A 394 -5.49 -7.00 -7.05
CA ARG A 394 -6.33 -5.86 -6.65
C ARG A 394 -7.72 -6.26 -6.14
N THR A 395 -8.24 -7.42 -6.56
CA THR A 395 -9.55 -7.94 -6.16
C THR A 395 -9.47 -9.05 -5.10
N ALA A 396 -8.30 -9.28 -4.48
CA ALA A 396 -8.13 -10.34 -3.49
C ALA A 396 -9.06 -10.20 -2.27
N SER A 397 -9.30 -8.96 -1.80
CA SER A 397 -10.28 -8.69 -0.74
C SER A 397 -11.70 -9.09 -1.15
N LEU A 398 -12.10 -8.76 -2.37
CA LEU A 398 -13.40 -9.13 -2.94
C LEU A 398 -13.52 -10.66 -3.05
N ALA A 399 -12.51 -11.32 -3.62
CA ALA A 399 -12.46 -12.77 -3.75
C ALA A 399 -12.58 -13.48 -2.37
N LYS A 400 -11.87 -12.96 -1.35
CA LYS A 400 -11.95 -13.48 0.02
C LYS A 400 -13.35 -13.34 0.62
N LYS A 401 -14.04 -12.22 0.37
CA LYS A 401 -15.39 -11.94 0.89
C LYS A 401 -16.49 -12.69 0.11
N LEU A 402 -16.26 -13.01 -1.16
CA LEU A 402 -17.16 -13.77 -2.02
C LEU A 402 -16.87 -15.28 -2.06
N LYS A 403 -15.85 -15.77 -1.34
CA LYS A 403 -15.36 -17.16 -1.43
C LYS A 403 -16.42 -18.25 -1.27
N ASN A 404 -17.55 -17.96 -0.61
CA ASN A 404 -18.65 -18.91 -0.38
C ASN A 404 -19.80 -18.76 -1.40
N ILE A 405 -19.76 -17.74 -2.26
CA ILE A 405 -20.81 -17.33 -3.18
C ILE A 405 -20.33 -17.51 -4.63
N ALA A 406 -19.10 -17.10 -4.92
CA ALA A 406 -18.55 -17.09 -6.27
C ALA A 406 -17.09 -17.53 -6.35
N GLU A 407 -16.71 -18.10 -7.50
CA GLU A 407 -15.37 -18.29 -8.01
C GLU A 407 -15.08 -17.21 -9.06
N LEU A 408 -13.99 -16.46 -8.88
CA LEU A 408 -13.56 -15.43 -9.82
C LEU A 408 -12.47 -15.98 -10.75
N VAL A 409 -12.73 -15.95 -12.06
CA VAL A 409 -11.83 -16.46 -13.11
C VAL A 409 -11.25 -15.29 -13.89
N PHE A 410 -9.93 -15.10 -13.83
CA PHE A 410 -9.26 -13.93 -14.41
C PHE A 410 -8.59 -14.29 -15.74
N VAL A 411 -8.72 -13.42 -16.74
CA VAL A 411 -8.11 -13.59 -18.08
C VAL A 411 -7.39 -12.32 -18.52
N ASP A 412 -6.35 -12.49 -19.34
CA ASP A 412 -5.64 -11.38 -19.98
C ASP A 412 -6.44 -10.91 -21.20
N ALA A 413 -6.47 -9.60 -21.45
CA ALA A 413 -7.06 -9.06 -22.67
C ALA A 413 -6.15 -9.34 -23.88
N PRO A 414 -6.67 -9.40 -25.12
CA PRO A 414 -5.88 -9.86 -26.27
C PRO A 414 -4.93 -8.81 -26.85
N HIS A 415 -5.14 -7.52 -26.56
CA HIS A 415 -4.27 -6.46 -27.10
C HIS A 415 -3.09 -6.22 -26.18
N GLU A 416 -1.91 -6.74 -26.53
CA GLU A 416 -0.67 -6.44 -25.83
C GLU A 416 -0.19 -5.03 -26.18
N LEU A 417 0.01 -4.20 -25.15
CA LEU A 417 0.39 -2.80 -25.28
C LEU A 417 1.90 -2.60 -25.06
N PRO A 418 2.52 -1.63 -25.76
CA PRO A 418 3.91 -1.30 -25.55
C PRO A 418 4.14 -0.72 -24.14
N PHE A 419 5.35 -0.91 -23.64
CA PHE A 419 5.80 -0.25 -22.42
C PHE A 419 5.93 1.25 -22.68
N ILE A 420 5.54 2.06 -21.70
CA ILE A 420 5.66 3.51 -21.77
C ILE A 420 6.70 3.92 -20.73
N TYR A 421 7.72 4.68 -21.15
CA TYR A 421 8.67 5.31 -20.23
C TYR A 421 8.67 6.82 -20.43
N GLN A 422 8.85 7.55 -19.34
CA GLN A 422 9.04 9.00 -19.39
C GLN A 422 10.49 9.29 -19.00
N PRO A 423 11.32 9.85 -19.90
CA PRO A 423 12.65 10.31 -19.53
C PRO A 423 12.52 11.49 -18.57
N CYS A 424 13.30 11.51 -17.48
CA CYS A 424 13.45 12.70 -16.67
C CYS A 424 13.89 13.87 -17.57
N LEU A 425 13.09 14.93 -17.61
CA LEU A 425 13.57 16.22 -18.08
C LEU A 425 14.58 16.71 -17.04
N ALA A 426 15.84 16.82 -17.43
CA ALA A 426 16.81 17.58 -16.64
C ALA A 426 16.29 19.02 -16.53
N ASP A 427 16.38 19.60 -15.33
CA ASP A 427 16.03 21.00 -15.08
C ASP A 427 16.65 21.88 -16.17
N SER A 428 15.78 22.51 -16.96
CA SER A 428 16.19 23.42 -18.04
C SER A 428 16.55 24.77 -17.42
N ASN A 429 17.74 24.84 -16.81
CA ASN A 429 18.37 26.11 -16.48
C ASN A 429 19.89 26.14 -16.68
N ASP A 430 20.53 25.07 -17.17
CA ASP A 430 21.95 25.13 -17.54
C ASP A 430 22.12 25.27 -19.06
N PHE A 431 22.44 26.49 -19.47
CA PHE A 431 23.06 26.79 -20.76
C PHE A 431 24.50 26.22 -20.80
N ALA A 432 24.62 24.91 -20.95
CA ALA A 432 25.84 24.26 -21.41
C ALA A 432 25.50 22.89 -22.00
N ALA A 433 25.24 22.88 -23.31
CA ALA A 433 25.11 21.65 -24.06
C ALA A 433 26.46 20.91 -24.10
N SER A 434 26.52 19.74 -23.48
CA SER A 434 27.43 18.67 -23.90
C SER A 434 26.77 17.30 -23.69
N SER A 435 26.29 16.74 -24.81
CA SER A 435 26.14 15.30 -25.09
C SER A 435 26.16 14.34 -23.90
N MET A 436 25.01 14.14 -23.24
CA MET A 436 24.75 12.99 -22.38
C MET A 436 23.87 11.98 -23.13
N PRO A 437 24.13 10.66 -23.05
CA PRO A 437 23.29 9.67 -23.71
C PRO A 437 21.90 9.66 -23.08
N GLN A 438 20.86 9.71 -23.91
CA GLN A 438 19.48 9.55 -23.43
C GLN A 438 19.36 8.22 -22.70
N ASN A 439 18.81 8.23 -21.49
CA ASN A 439 18.64 7.03 -20.67
C ASN A 439 17.95 5.93 -21.50
N PRO A 440 18.58 4.76 -21.68
CA PRO A 440 17.98 3.69 -22.46
C PRO A 440 16.70 3.19 -21.76
N PRO A 441 15.70 2.74 -22.52
CA PRO A 441 14.50 2.16 -21.94
C PRO A 441 14.84 0.91 -21.10
N PRO A 442 14.05 0.61 -20.04
CA PRO A 442 14.29 -0.57 -19.22
C PRO A 442 14.25 -1.89 -20.03
N PRO A 443 14.87 -2.99 -19.58
CA PRO A 443 14.81 -4.25 -20.31
C PRO A 443 13.38 -4.80 -20.37
N SER A 444 12.84 -5.06 -21.55
CA SER A 444 11.45 -5.54 -21.77
C SER A 444 11.20 -6.95 -21.20
N ASN A 445 12.26 -7.74 -21.04
CA ASN A 445 12.22 -9.15 -20.60
C ASN A 445 11.68 -9.37 -19.16
N TYR A 446 11.56 -8.30 -18.36
CA TYR A 446 11.19 -8.36 -16.94
C TYR A 446 9.96 -7.52 -16.57
N CYS A 447 9.36 -6.83 -17.54
CA CYS A 447 8.15 -6.07 -17.31
C CYS A 447 6.93 -6.96 -17.58
N ASN A 448 6.00 -7.00 -16.61
CA ASN A 448 4.73 -7.68 -16.82
C ASN A 448 4.01 -7.05 -18.02
N LYS A 449 3.70 -7.87 -19.02
CA LYS A 449 2.93 -7.49 -20.19
C LYS A 449 1.68 -6.72 -19.77
N LYS A 450 1.39 -5.67 -20.53
CA LYS A 450 0.25 -4.79 -20.32
C LYS A 450 -0.75 -5.07 -21.41
N PHE A 451 -2.01 -5.27 -21.03
CA PHE A 451 -3.05 -5.60 -21.98
C PHE A 451 -4.18 -4.58 -21.94
N ALA A 452 -4.96 -4.56 -23.00
CA ALA A 452 -6.18 -3.79 -23.12
C ALA A 452 -7.27 -4.56 -23.86
N TRP A 453 -8.52 -4.25 -23.54
CA TRP A 453 -9.70 -4.76 -24.25
C TRP A 453 -10.05 -3.91 -25.45
N LEU A 454 -9.74 -2.62 -25.38
CA LEU A 454 -9.95 -1.66 -26.45
C LEU A 454 -8.69 -0.84 -26.63
N VAL A 455 -8.40 -0.45 -27.86
CA VAL A 455 -7.18 0.24 -28.25
C VAL A 455 -7.53 1.50 -29.05
N ALA A 456 -6.55 2.38 -29.28
CA ALA A 456 -6.75 3.51 -30.18
C ALA A 456 -7.12 3.03 -31.60
N PRO A 457 -7.93 3.76 -32.38
CA PRO A 457 -8.34 3.36 -33.73
C PRO A 457 -7.19 3.07 -34.70
N ASN A 458 -6.04 3.71 -34.48
CA ASN A 458 -4.82 3.57 -35.28
C ASN A 458 -3.81 2.58 -34.68
N PHE A 459 -4.22 1.76 -33.70
CA PHE A 459 -3.36 0.74 -33.12
C PHE A 459 -3.07 -0.37 -34.14
N ASP A 460 -1.80 -0.52 -34.50
CA ASP A 460 -1.34 -1.40 -35.58
C ASP A 460 -1.03 -2.83 -35.13
N GLY A 461 -1.23 -3.15 -33.84
CA GLY A 461 -1.10 -4.50 -33.29
C GLY A 461 0.32 -5.08 -33.33
N LYS A 462 1.34 -4.30 -33.73
CA LYS A 462 2.71 -4.78 -33.82
C LYS A 462 3.34 -4.81 -32.43
N SER A 463 3.47 -6.02 -31.91
CA SER A 463 4.10 -6.36 -30.63
C SER A 463 5.63 -6.34 -30.72
N ASP A 464 6.22 -5.28 -31.24
CA ASP A 464 7.62 -5.06 -30.90
C ASP A 464 7.60 -4.62 -29.44
N ALA A 465 8.26 -5.39 -28.58
CA ALA A 465 8.39 -5.15 -27.13
C ALA A 465 9.23 -3.89 -26.83
N ASP A 466 9.07 -2.89 -27.69
CA ASP A 466 9.79 -1.65 -27.74
C ASP A 466 9.07 -0.61 -26.89
N TRP A 467 9.88 0.09 -26.14
CA TRP A 467 9.42 1.14 -25.26
C TRP A 467 9.03 2.37 -26.06
N LYS A 468 7.80 2.84 -25.85
CA LYS A 468 7.36 4.15 -26.34
C LYS A 468 7.66 5.21 -25.28
N LYS A 469 8.27 6.31 -25.72
CA LYS A 469 8.43 7.50 -24.87
C LYS A 469 7.04 8.09 -24.61
N ALA A 470 6.75 8.44 -23.36
CA ALA A 470 5.50 9.11 -23.02
C ALA A 470 5.45 10.48 -23.71
N ASP A 471 4.43 10.73 -24.53
CA ASP A 471 4.22 12.00 -25.23
C ASP A 471 3.83 13.14 -24.25
N GLY A 472 3.48 12.81 -23.01
CA GLY A 472 3.09 13.72 -21.95
C GLY A 472 2.75 13.00 -20.64
N PRO A 473 2.34 13.71 -19.58
CA PRO A 473 1.84 13.11 -18.35
C PRO A 473 0.61 12.23 -18.61
N PHE A 474 0.33 11.28 -17.70
CA PHE A 474 -0.82 10.37 -17.81
C PHE A 474 -2.12 11.15 -17.97
N ASP A 475 -2.79 10.96 -19.10
CA ASP A 475 -4.10 11.52 -19.38
C ASP A 475 -5.18 10.72 -18.64
N SER A 476 -5.78 11.35 -17.62
CA SER A 476 -6.90 10.79 -16.86
C SER A 476 -8.09 10.40 -17.74
N LEU A 477 -8.28 11.03 -18.89
CA LEU A 477 -9.41 10.79 -19.81
C LEU A 477 -9.02 9.94 -21.02
N GLN A 478 -7.85 9.28 -20.98
CA GLN A 478 -7.36 8.43 -22.07
C GLN A 478 -8.37 7.34 -22.52
N TYR A 479 -9.26 6.92 -21.62
CA TYR A 479 -10.31 5.95 -21.92
C TYR A 479 -11.23 6.37 -23.07
N GLN A 480 -11.44 7.68 -23.27
CA GLN A 480 -12.28 8.22 -24.35
C GLN A 480 -11.68 7.99 -25.74
N GLN A 481 -10.37 7.73 -25.82
CA GLN A 481 -9.64 7.54 -27.08
C GLN A 481 -9.52 6.07 -27.49
N GLN A 482 -9.86 5.12 -26.59
CA GLN A 482 -9.71 3.68 -26.83
C GLN A 482 -11.01 3.09 -27.40
N THR A 483 -11.31 3.37 -28.67
CA THR A 483 -12.57 2.96 -29.33
C THR A 483 -12.41 1.81 -30.34
N GLY A 484 -11.18 1.40 -30.66
CA GLY A 484 -10.86 0.32 -31.60
C GLY A 484 -10.62 -1.05 -30.94
N GLY A 485 -10.46 -2.09 -31.76
CA GLY A 485 -10.06 -3.44 -31.31
C GLY A 485 -11.16 -4.33 -30.73
N PHE A 486 -12.43 -3.90 -30.81
CA PHE A 486 -13.57 -4.64 -30.26
C PHE A 486 -13.71 -6.05 -30.85
N ASP A 487 -13.64 -6.22 -32.18
CA ASP A 487 -13.87 -7.51 -32.84
C ASP A 487 -12.87 -8.59 -32.39
N VAL A 488 -11.60 -8.21 -32.20
CA VAL A 488 -10.54 -9.08 -31.70
C VAL A 488 -10.83 -9.50 -30.26
N SER A 489 -11.23 -8.55 -29.42
CA SER A 489 -11.63 -8.80 -28.03
C SER A 489 -12.85 -9.69 -27.92
N LEU A 490 -13.85 -9.49 -28.79
CA LEU A 490 -15.03 -10.31 -28.84
C LEU A 490 -14.71 -11.75 -29.27
N ALA A 491 -13.92 -11.92 -30.34
CA ALA A 491 -13.48 -13.25 -30.79
C ALA A 491 -12.68 -13.99 -29.72
N TYR A 492 -11.81 -13.28 -29.00
CA TYR A 492 -11.07 -13.83 -27.87
C TYR A 492 -12.00 -14.28 -26.74
N LEU A 493 -12.99 -13.46 -26.34
CA LEU A 493 -13.95 -13.83 -25.30
C LEU A 493 -14.81 -15.03 -25.71
N LYS A 494 -15.26 -15.12 -26.97
CA LYS A 494 -15.96 -16.30 -27.51
C LYS A 494 -15.14 -17.58 -27.30
N ASN A 495 -13.84 -17.53 -27.60
CA ASN A 495 -12.94 -18.66 -27.37
C ASN A 495 -12.80 -19.00 -25.87
N ILE A 496 -12.69 -18.01 -24.98
CA ILE A 496 -12.65 -18.24 -23.54
C ILE A 496 -13.94 -18.87 -23.01
N PHE A 497 -15.12 -18.40 -23.45
CA PHE A 497 -16.40 -18.99 -23.08
C PHE A 497 -16.53 -20.44 -23.55
N SER A 498 -16.05 -20.76 -24.75
CA SER A 498 -16.02 -22.12 -25.27
C SER A 498 -15.07 -23.05 -24.50
N GLN A 499 -13.88 -22.57 -24.13
CA GLN A 499 -12.85 -23.42 -23.52
C GLN A 499 -12.96 -23.55 -21.99
N ALA A 500 -13.35 -22.48 -21.30
CA ALA A 500 -13.30 -22.37 -19.85
C ALA A 500 -14.67 -22.15 -19.19
N GLY A 501 -15.73 -22.03 -20.00
CA GLY A 501 -17.11 -21.93 -19.53
C GLY A 501 -17.67 -23.24 -18.95
N PRO A 502 -18.94 -23.24 -18.51
CA PRO A 502 -19.85 -22.10 -18.50
C PRO A 502 -19.51 -21.07 -17.42
N PHE A 503 -19.80 -19.81 -17.69
CA PHE A 503 -19.72 -18.71 -16.73
C PHE A 503 -21.12 -18.23 -16.38
N ASP A 504 -21.36 -18.00 -15.09
CA ASP A 504 -22.63 -17.50 -14.57
C ASP A 504 -22.77 -15.98 -14.78
N GLY A 505 -21.66 -15.24 -14.82
CA GLY A 505 -21.64 -13.80 -15.00
C GLY A 505 -20.28 -13.27 -15.46
N ILE A 506 -20.25 -11.99 -15.85
CA ILE A 506 -19.02 -11.26 -16.18
C ILE A 506 -18.84 -10.12 -15.17
N LEU A 507 -17.62 -9.92 -14.68
CA LEU A 507 -17.23 -8.76 -13.90
C LEU A 507 -16.16 -7.99 -14.68
N GLY A 508 -16.45 -6.75 -15.04
CA GLY A 508 -15.48 -5.85 -15.65
C GLY A 508 -15.07 -4.72 -14.72
N PHE A 509 -13.81 -4.29 -14.82
CA PHE A 509 -13.31 -3.10 -14.14
C PHE A 509 -12.77 -2.09 -15.15
N SER A 510 -13.17 -0.81 -15.06
CA SER A 510 -12.72 0.26 -15.95
C SER A 510 -12.97 -0.10 -17.42
N GLN A 511 -11.93 -0.17 -18.26
CA GLN A 511 -12.06 -0.63 -19.66
C GLN A 511 -12.62 -2.07 -19.77
N GLY A 512 -12.35 -2.95 -18.81
CA GLY A 512 -12.98 -4.28 -18.77
C GLY A 512 -14.49 -4.21 -18.56
N ALA A 513 -15.00 -3.19 -17.85
CA ALA A 513 -16.43 -2.94 -17.72
C ALA A 513 -17.02 -2.41 -19.04
N ALA A 514 -16.31 -1.54 -19.76
CA ALA A 514 -16.72 -1.11 -21.09
C ALA A 514 -16.85 -2.30 -22.07
N MET A 515 -15.89 -3.23 -22.03
CA MET A 515 -15.96 -4.46 -22.83
C MET A 515 -17.13 -5.36 -22.40
N ALA A 516 -17.30 -5.61 -21.10
CA ALA A 516 -18.40 -6.43 -20.58
C ALA A 516 -19.78 -5.85 -20.93
N ALA A 517 -19.93 -4.54 -20.87
CA ALA A 517 -21.14 -3.84 -21.29
C ALA A 517 -21.40 -4.03 -22.79
N SER A 518 -20.37 -3.87 -23.64
CA SER A 518 -20.49 -4.02 -25.09
C SER A 518 -20.90 -5.45 -25.49
N VAL A 519 -20.34 -6.46 -24.81
CA VAL A 519 -20.76 -7.87 -24.97
C VAL A 519 -22.20 -8.07 -24.50
N SER A 520 -22.60 -7.42 -23.39
CA SER A 520 -23.97 -7.49 -22.87
C SER A 520 -24.98 -6.89 -23.84
N ALA A 521 -24.64 -5.80 -24.52
CA ALA A 521 -25.49 -5.17 -25.53
C ALA A 521 -25.75 -6.09 -26.74
N GLN A 522 -24.79 -6.94 -27.08
CA GLN A 522 -24.90 -7.91 -28.18
C GLN A 522 -25.34 -9.31 -27.72
N LYS A 523 -25.75 -9.46 -26.45
CA LYS A 523 -26.08 -10.76 -25.86
C LYS A 523 -27.19 -11.51 -26.61
N GLY A 524 -28.18 -10.80 -27.15
CA GLY A 524 -29.24 -11.40 -27.97
C GLY A 524 -28.72 -12.11 -29.22
N SER A 525 -27.82 -11.48 -29.97
CA SER A 525 -27.18 -12.04 -31.15
C SER A 525 -26.06 -13.05 -30.84
N LEU A 526 -25.44 -12.94 -29.66
CA LEU A 526 -24.28 -13.75 -29.26
C LEU A 526 -24.63 -14.93 -28.35
N LYS A 527 -25.91 -15.14 -28.03
CA LYS A 527 -26.38 -16.08 -26.99
C LYS A 527 -25.88 -17.53 -27.16
N ILE A 528 -25.59 -17.95 -28.39
CA ILE A 528 -25.07 -19.29 -28.68
C ILE A 528 -23.56 -19.39 -28.36
N GLU A 529 -22.83 -18.29 -28.46
CA GLU A 529 -21.37 -18.25 -28.35
C GLU A 529 -20.89 -17.71 -26.99
N ILE A 530 -21.64 -16.79 -26.38
CA ILE A 530 -21.38 -16.20 -25.07
C ILE A 530 -22.72 -16.12 -24.33
N ASP A 531 -22.90 -16.99 -23.33
CA ASP A 531 -24.07 -16.97 -22.44
C ASP A 531 -23.65 -16.76 -20.98
N PHE A 532 -24.32 -15.81 -20.32
CA PHE A 532 -24.14 -15.48 -18.92
C PHE A 532 -25.39 -14.81 -18.37
N ARG A 533 -25.61 -14.87 -17.06
CA ARG A 533 -26.88 -14.46 -16.45
C ARG A 533 -26.88 -13.03 -15.94
N PHE A 534 -25.71 -12.49 -15.59
CA PHE A 534 -25.57 -11.13 -15.07
C PHE A 534 -24.21 -10.51 -15.39
N VAL A 535 -24.13 -9.19 -15.28
CA VAL A 535 -22.88 -8.42 -15.44
C VAL A 535 -22.63 -7.51 -14.23
N ILE A 536 -21.36 -7.39 -13.82
CA ILE A 536 -20.90 -6.45 -12.78
C ILE A 536 -19.93 -5.47 -13.45
N LEU A 537 -20.25 -4.19 -13.37
CA LEU A 537 -19.58 -3.11 -14.08
C LEU A 537 -19.00 -2.10 -13.08
N CYS A 538 -17.71 -2.24 -12.78
CA CYS A 538 -17.01 -1.38 -11.83
C CYS A 538 -16.29 -0.24 -12.57
N SER A 539 -16.61 1.02 -12.26
CA SER A 539 -16.14 2.22 -12.95
C SER A 539 -16.22 2.09 -14.47
N GLY A 540 -17.35 1.58 -14.98
CA GLY A 540 -17.56 1.37 -16.41
C GLY A 540 -17.88 2.64 -17.16
N PHE A 541 -17.64 2.64 -18.47
CA PHE A 541 -18.00 3.69 -19.40
C PHE A 541 -18.37 3.06 -20.75
N THR A 542 -19.00 3.84 -21.63
CA THR A 542 -19.27 3.42 -23.01
C THR A 542 -18.40 4.24 -23.97
N PRO A 543 -17.54 3.60 -24.79
CA PRO A 543 -16.67 4.31 -25.74
C PRO A 543 -17.46 4.97 -26.88
N ASN A 544 -18.59 4.39 -27.31
CA ASN A 544 -19.48 4.94 -28.35
C ASN A 544 -20.93 5.01 -27.85
N LEU A 545 -21.26 6.01 -27.01
CA LEU A 545 -22.63 6.18 -26.47
C LEU A 545 -23.69 6.36 -27.56
N SER A 546 -23.34 6.93 -28.72
CA SER A 546 -24.27 7.21 -29.81
C SER A 546 -24.80 5.96 -30.56
N GLU A 547 -24.18 4.80 -30.34
CA GLU A 547 -24.59 3.54 -30.99
C GLU A 547 -25.68 2.79 -30.23
N TYR A 548 -26.00 3.20 -28.99
CA TYR A 548 -26.91 2.49 -28.10
C TYR A 548 -28.00 3.41 -27.55
N GLU A 549 -29.25 2.98 -27.66
CA GLU A 549 -30.38 3.69 -27.08
C GLU A 549 -30.55 3.35 -25.58
N HIS A 550 -31.17 4.26 -24.83
CA HIS A 550 -31.51 4.05 -23.41
C HIS A 550 -32.36 2.79 -23.25
N GLY A 551 -32.03 1.94 -22.27
CA GLY A 551 -32.73 0.67 -22.03
C GLY A 551 -32.55 -0.41 -23.10
N SER A 552 -31.60 -0.28 -24.04
CA SER A 552 -31.38 -1.26 -25.11
C SER A 552 -30.71 -2.57 -24.65
N ILE A 553 -30.09 -2.60 -23.46
CA ILE A 553 -29.35 -3.76 -22.95
C ILE A 553 -30.20 -4.56 -21.96
N ASN A 554 -30.71 -5.72 -22.39
CA ASN A 554 -31.44 -6.66 -21.54
C ASN A 554 -30.50 -7.66 -20.87
N CYS A 555 -29.88 -7.24 -19.76
CA CYS A 555 -29.09 -8.11 -18.90
C CYS A 555 -29.10 -7.57 -17.46
N PRO A 556 -29.39 -8.40 -16.44
CA PRO A 556 -29.23 -8.00 -15.05
C PRO A 556 -27.82 -7.46 -14.80
N SER A 557 -27.71 -6.24 -14.27
CA SER A 557 -26.45 -5.53 -14.11
C SER A 557 -26.26 -4.95 -12.70
N LEU A 558 -25.03 -4.96 -12.22
CA LEU A 558 -24.60 -4.28 -11.03
C LEU A 558 -23.54 -3.25 -11.40
N HIS A 559 -23.87 -1.97 -11.27
CA HIS A 559 -22.97 -0.85 -11.56
C HIS A 559 -22.36 -0.34 -10.26
N ILE A 560 -21.04 -0.25 -10.21
CA ILE A 560 -20.31 0.17 -9.01
C ILE A 560 -19.34 1.28 -9.39
N PHE A 561 -19.51 2.50 -8.90
CA PHE A 561 -18.64 3.62 -9.30
C PHE A 561 -18.58 4.74 -8.26
N GLY A 562 -17.58 5.62 -8.42
CA GLY A 562 -17.34 6.76 -7.54
C GLY A 562 -18.49 7.77 -7.55
N ASN A 563 -18.97 8.18 -6.36
CA ASN A 563 -19.87 9.32 -6.21
C ASN A 563 -19.12 10.65 -6.43
N ASP A 564 -19.85 11.68 -6.86
CA ASP A 564 -19.40 13.06 -7.09
C ASP A 564 -18.31 13.31 -8.17
N PRO A 565 -18.42 14.44 -8.92
CA PRO A 565 -17.37 14.86 -9.85
C PRO A 565 -16.00 15.01 -9.15
N GLY A 566 -14.97 14.31 -9.65
CA GLY A 566 -13.58 14.45 -9.20
C GLY A 566 -13.06 13.39 -8.22
N LYS A 567 -13.91 12.49 -7.73
CA LYS A 567 -13.50 11.35 -6.87
C LYS A 567 -12.95 10.19 -7.68
N ASP A 568 -13.62 9.77 -8.75
CA ASP A 568 -13.02 8.92 -9.77
C ASP A 568 -12.30 9.83 -10.78
N ARG A 569 -10.97 9.88 -10.65
CA ARG A 569 -10.09 10.69 -11.51
C ARG A 569 -9.74 10.00 -12.83
N GLN A 570 -10.20 8.77 -13.07
CA GLN A 570 -9.96 8.05 -14.31
C GLN A 570 -11.21 7.96 -15.16
N ILE A 571 -12.37 7.74 -14.55
CA ILE A 571 -13.66 7.66 -15.25
C ILE A 571 -14.60 8.67 -14.60
N ALA A 572 -15.10 9.62 -15.38
CA ALA A 572 -16.08 10.57 -14.86
C ALA A 572 -17.34 9.83 -14.38
N THR A 573 -17.85 10.17 -13.19
CA THR A 573 -19.07 9.59 -12.62
C THR A 573 -20.24 9.62 -13.60
N GLN A 574 -20.37 10.69 -14.37
CA GLN A 574 -21.41 10.80 -15.39
C GLN A 574 -21.29 9.71 -16.46
N ALA A 575 -20.09 9.34 -16.91
CA ALA A 575 -19.91 8.28 -17.91
C ALA A 575 -20.37 6.91 -17.40
N SER A 576 -20.23 6.62 -16.11
CA SER A 576 -20.76 5.40 -15.50
C SER A 576 -22.27 5.43 -15.32
N ARG A 577 -22.86 6.61 -15.03
CA ARG A 577 -24.32 6.81 -15.01
C ARG A 577 -24.92 6.64 -16.41
N ASP A 578 -24.30 7.23 -17.43
CA ASP A 578 -24.73 7.13 -18.81
C ASP A 578 -24.71 5.68 -19.28
N LEU A 579 -23.64 4.93 -18.93
CA LEU A 579 -23.59 3.49 -19.17
C LEU A 579 -24.71 2.72 -18.45
N ALA A 580 -25.00 3.04 -17.18
CA ALA A 580 -26.10 2.39 -16.45
C ALA A 580 -27.47 2.65 -17.10
N SER A 581 -27.64 3.83 -17.70
CA SER A 581 -28.86 4.22 -18.43
C SER A 581 -29.12 3.36 -19.68
N LEU A 582 -28.10 2.69 -20.24
CA LEU A 582 -28.27 1.82 -21.40
C LEU A 582 -28.94 0.49 -21.05
N PHE A 583 -28.97 0.10 -19.79
CA PHE A 583 -29.61 -1.13 -19.32
C PHE A 583 -31.10 -0.91 -19.04
N GLU A 584 -31.92 -1.92 -19.31
CA GLU A 584 -33.38 -1.85 -19.14
C GLU A 584 -33.77 -1.49 -17.69
N ASP A 585 -34.79 -0.65 -17.55
CA ASP A 585 -35.30 -0.21 -16.23
C ASP A 585 -35.63 -1.42 -15.35
N GLY A 586 -35.11 -1.42 -14.12
CA GLY A 586 -35.27 -2.50 -13.16
C GLY A 586 -34.30 -3.68 -13.34
N CYS A 587 -33.48 -3.70 -14.39
CA CYS A 587 -32.39 -4.67 -14.54
C CYS A 587 -31.08 -4.24 -13.85
N SER A 588 -30.96 -2.96 -13.49
CA SER A 588 -29.73 -2.38 -12.93
C SER A 588 -29.82 -2.13 -11.43
N VAL A 589 -28.77 -2.55 -10.72
CA VAL A 589 -28.50 -2.14 -9.34
C VAL A 589 -27.30 -1.19 -9.37
N ILE A 590 -27.41 -0.03 -8.72
CA ILE A 590 -26.36 0.98 -8.68
C ILE A 590 -25.81 1.07 -7.25
N ILE A 591 -24.49 0.91 -7.12
CA ILE A 591 -23.72 1.15 -5.91
C ILE A 591 -22.80 2.33 -6.17
N GLU A 592 -23.07 3.44 -5.51
CA GLU A 592 -22.22 4.62 -5.51
C GLU A 592 -21.36 4.66 -4.25
N HIS A 593 -20.07 4.93 -4.40
CA HIS A 593 -19.13 4.95 -3.28
C HIS A 593 -18.14 6.11 -3.33
N ASP A 594 -17.61 6.51 -2.19
CA ASP A 594 -16.70 7.66 -2.03
C ASP A 594 -15.22 7.36 -2.31
N SER A 595 -14.91 6.12 -2.69
CA SER A 595 -13.54 5.59 -2.67
C SER A 595 -12.79 5.71 -4.01
N GLY A 596 -13.35 6.45 -4.97
CA GLY A 596 -12.74 6.72 -6.28
C GLY A 596 -12.66 5.51 -7.22
N HIS A 597 -11.57 5.36 -7.97
CA HIS A 597 -11.42 4.33 -9.03
C HIS A 597 -11.03 2.94 -8.48
N ILE A 598 -11.89 2.33 -7.65
CA ILE A 598 -11.66 1.02 -7.00
C ILE A 598 -12.95 0.20 -6.91
N ILE A 599 -12.84 -1.10 -6.61
CA ILE A 599 -14.00 -1.92 -6.21
C ILE A 599 -14.12 -1.88 -4.68
N PRO A 600 -15.19 -1.28 -4.12
CA PRO A 600 -15.36 -1.18 -2.68
C PRO A 600 -15.64 -2.55 -2.07
N THR A 601 -14.93 -2.88 -0.97
CA THR A 601 -15.11 -4.15 -0.24
C THR A 601 -15.55 -3.94 1.22
N ARG A 602 -15.81 -2.69 1.62
CA ARG A 602 -16.40 -2.33 2.92
C ARG A 602 -17.92 -2.48 2.89
N SER A 603 -18.55 -2.63 4.06
CA SER A 603 -20.00 -2.53 4.21
C SER A 603 -20.42 -1.05 4.06
N PRO A 604 -21.60 -0.71 3.51
CA PRO A 604 -22.66 -1.62 3.03
C PRO A 604 -22.39 -2.24 1.66
N TYR A 605 -21.46 -1.69 0.88
CA TYR A 605 -21.25 -2.05 -0.53
C TYR A 605 -21.01 -3.53 -0.78
N ILE A 606 -20.17 -4.18 0.04
CA ILE A 606 -19.94 -5.62 -0.13
C ILE A 606 -21.20 -6.44 0.12
N ASP A 607 -22.06 -6.00 1.01
CA ASP A 607 -23.29 -6.73 1.34
C ASP A 607 -24.31 -6.55 0.21
N GLU A 608 -24.39 -5.37 -0.40
CA GLU A 608 -25.16 -5.14 -1.63
C GLU A 608 -24.64 -5.97 -2.82
N ILE A 609 -23.32 -6.11 -2.99
CA ILE A 609 -22.72 -7.00 -3.99
C ILE A 609 -23.14 -8.45 -3.73
N LYS A 610 -23.12 -8.91 -2.48
CA LYS A 610 -23.56 -10.27 -2.13
C LYS A 610 -25.06 -10.45 -2.39
N ASP A 611 -25.88 -9.45 -2.09
CA ASP A 611 -27.32 -9.50 -2.27
C ASP A 611 -27.71 -9.50 -3.74
N PHE A 612 -26.95 -8.81 -4.59
CA PHE A 612 -27.07 -8.96 -6.04
C PHE A 612 -26.74 -10.39 -6.47
N LEU A 613 -25.59 -10.93 -6.08
CA LEU A 613 -25.14 -12.27 -6.47
C LEU A 613 -26.06 -13.39 -5.97
N ARG A 614 -26.63 -13.26 -4.78
CA ARG A 614 -27.56 -14.24 -4.19
C ARG A 614 -28.84 -14.43 -5.00
N ARG A 615 -29.22 -13.49 -5.86
CA ARG A 615 -30.37 -13.64 -6.78
C ARG A 615 -30.15 -14.73 -7.83
N PHE A 616 -28.90 -15.19 -7.99
CA PHE A 616 -28.47 -16.13 -9.02
C PHE A 616 -27.98 -17.48 -8.47
N ILE A 617 -27.97 -17.66 -7.14
CA ILE A 617 -27.64 -18.92 -6.44
C ILE A 617 -28.94 -19.61 -6.06
#